data_AF-A0A369PST9-F1
#
_entry.id   AF-A0A369PST9-F1
#
_cell.length_a   1.000
_cell.length_b   1.000
_cell.length_c   1.000
_cell.angle_alpha   90.00
_cell.angle_beta   90.00
_cell.angle_gamma   90.00
#
_symmetry.space_group_name_H-M   'P 1'
#
loop_
_entity.id
_entity.type
_entity.pdbx_description
1 polymer ?
#
loop_
_entity_poly.entity_id
_entity_poly.type
_entity_poly.pdbx_seq_one_letter_code
_entity_poly.pdbx_strand_id
1 'polypeptide(L)'
;MLFLLKNTTLYKNFNQSKFSHFIKVYAIYVLILIPFLSTAQIPSYYSGINFTLTGNDLKQELSLLIITTHTNILPYTSSTMPDVWDALKQSDLDPANSGNVLLIYGWNDTDAIVDNDRTRDKNLSCHTSSCTGKWVREHTYPRSLGTPNLGFENAGADAHHLRPIDDSRNGTRSNNKFTAGSGRLV
;
A
#
# COMPACT_ATOMS: atom_id res chain seq x y z
N MET A 1 56.53 -47.48 25.24
CA MET A 1 56.44 -47.92 23.83
C MET A 1 54.99 -47.71 23.40
N LEU A 2 54.77 -46.59 22.72
CA LEU A 2 53.46 -46.00 22.41
C LEU A 2 52.86 -46.70 21.18
N PHE A 3 51.88 -47.60 21.38
CA PHE A 3 51.19 -48.24 20.26
C PHE A 3 50.00 -47.38 19.80
N LEU A 4 50.27 -46.52 18.81
CA LEU A 4 49.26 -45.83 18.00
C LEU A 4 48.55 -46.86 17.11
N LEU A 5 47.40 -47.38 17.53
CA LEU A 5 46.47 -48.07 16.64
C LEU A 5 45.48 -47.06 16.05
N LYS A 6 45.80 -46.55 14.86
CA LYS A 6 44.87 -45.88 13.95
C LYS A 6 43.73 -46.85 13.59
N ASN A 7 42.62 -46.79 14.32
CA ASN A 7 41.42 -47.52 13.95
C ASN A 7 40.63 -46.70 12.89
N THR A 8 41.13 -46.69 11.66
CA THR A 8 40.59 -45.90 10.53
C THR A 8 39.71 -46.69 9.56
N THR A 9 39.20 -47.85 9.97
CA THR A 9 38.37 -48.73 9.11
C THR A 9 36.86 -48.52 9.26
N LEU A 10 36.38 -47.84 10.30
CA LEU A 10 34.96 -47.54 10.48
C LEU A 10 34.45 -46.34 9.64
N TYR A 11 35.34 -45.53 9.07
CA TYR A 11 34.98 -44.33 8.29
C TYR A 11 35.05 -44.51 6.76
N LYS A 12 35.58 -45.62 6.25
CA LYS A 12 35.89 -45.79 4.81
C LYS A 12 34.69 -46.13 3.92
N ASN A 13 33.53 -46.46 4.48
CA ASN A 13 32.32 -46.80 3.70
C ASN A 13 31.22 -45.74 3.80
N PHE A 14 31.57 -44.52 4.23
CA PHE A 14 30.61 -43.41 4.24
C PHE A 14 30.57 -42.74 2.86
N ASN A 15 29.56 -43.06 2.07
CA ASN A 15 29.35 -42.41 0.77
C ASN A 15 28.79 -40.99 1.01
N GLN A 16 29.70 -40.01 1.11
CA GLN A 16 29.37 -38.60 1.37
C GLN A 16 28.34 -38.03 0.39
N SER A 17 28.33 -38.47 -0.87
CA SER A 17 27.36 -38.02 -1.88
C SER A 17 25.94 -38.49 -1.54
N LYS A 18 25.77 -39.77 -1.19
CA LYS A 18 24.47 -40.30 -0.74
C LYS A 18 24.01 -39.62 0.54
N PHE A 19 24.91 -39.41 1.50
CA PHE A 19 24.59 -38.71 2.75
C PHE A 19 24.16 -37.26 2.52
N SER A 20 24.86 -36.52 1.64
CA SER A 20 24.46 -35.16 1.23
C SER A 20 23.08 -35.14 0.55
N HIS A 21 22.78 -36.15 -0.28
CA HIS A 21 21.47 -36.29 -0.91
C HIS A 21 20.36 -36.55 0.12
N PHE A 22 20.58 -37.47 1.08
CA PHE A 22 19.63 -37.73 2.17
C PHE A 22 19.38 -36.49 3.03
N ILE A 23 20.42 -35.72 3.37
CA ILE A 23 20.27 -34.45 4.10
C ILE A 23 19.45 -33.43 3.30
N LYS A 24 19.71 -33.29 1.99
CA LYS A 24 18.95 -32.37 1.14
C LYS A 24 17.48 -32.75 1.04
N VAL A 25 17.18 -34.04 0.88
CA VAL A 25 15.81 -34.56 0.85
C VAL A 25 15.10 -34.29 2.18
N TYR A 26 15.77 -34.56 3.31
CA TYR A 26 15.21 -34.27 4.64
C TYR A 26 15.00 -32.77 4.88
N ALA A 27 15.94 -31.93 4.45
CA ALA A 27 15.82 -30.48 4.53
C ALA A 27 14.64 -29.96 3.71
N ILE A 28 14.36 -30.55 2.54
CA ILE A 28 13.18 -30.22 1.72
C ILE A 28 11.88 -30.59 2.44
N TYR A 29 11.80 -31.77 3.06
CA TYR A 29 10.62 -32.17 3.84
C TYR A 29 10.39 -31.25 5.04
N VAL A 30 11.44 -30.84 5.75
CA VAL A 30 11.34 -29.85 6.83
C VAL A 30 10.83 -28.51 6.29
N LEU A 31 11.37 -28.04 5.16
CA LEU A 31 10.97 -26.76 4.54
C LEU A 31 9.48 -26.75 4.15
N ILE A 32 8.95 -27.88 3.66
CA ILE A 32 7.54 -28.03 3.27
C ILE A 32 6.62 -28.10 4.49
N LEU A 33 7.10 -28.57 5.64
CA LEU A 33 6.30 -28.72 6.86
C LEU A 33 6.26 -27.44 7.73
N ILE A 34 7.23 -26.53 7.59
CA ILE A 34 7.29 -25.23 8.29
C ILE A 34 5.99 -24.38 8.18
N PRO A 35 5.34 -24.21 7.00
CA PRO A 35 4.13 -23.41 6.92
C PRO A 35 2.95 -24.00 7.71
N PHE A 36 2.95 -25.31 8.01
CA PHE A 36 1.90 -25.94 8.80
C PHE A 36 2.05 -25.74 10.32
N LEU A 37 3.21 -25.26 10.76
CA LEU A 37 3.48 -24.86 12.15
C LEU A 37 3.22 -23.36 12.39
N SER A 38 2.92 -22.62 11.33
CA SER A 38 2.70 -21.18 11.38
C SER A 38 1.22 -20.92 11.68
N THR A 39 0.89 -20.47 12.89
CA THR A 39 -0.44 -19.90 13.14
C THR A 39 -0.43 -18.45 12.66
N ALA A 40 -1.31 -18.13 11.71
CA ALA A 40 -1.59 -16.73 11.39
C ALA A 40 -2.34 -16.15 12.60
N GLN A 41 -1.63 -15.38 13.44
CA GLN A 41 -2.25 -14.73 14.58
C GLN A 41 -3.06 -13.54 14.07
N ILE A 42 -4.31 -13.47 14.54
CA ILE A 42 -5.16 -12.30 14.34
C ILE A 42 -4.47 -11.13 15.06
N PRO A 43 -4.18 -10.01 14.38
CA PRO A 43 -3.59 -8.84 15.03
C PRO A 43 -4.43 -8.41 16.24
N SER A 44 -3.78 -7.89 17.29
CA SER A 44 -4.47 -7.45 18.52
C SER A 44 -5.61 -6.45 18.24
N TYR A 45 -5.50 -5.66 17.16
CA TYR A 45 -6.56 -4.76 16.72
C TYR A 45 -7.89 -5.46 16.43
N TYR A 46 -7.85 -6.69 15.90
CA TYR A 46 -9.02 -7.48 15.51
C TYR A 46 -9.38 -8.57 16.53
N SER A 47 -8.78 -8.60 17.72
CA SER A 47 -8.96 -9.70 18.67
C SER A 47 -10.39 -9.84 19.21
N GLY A 48 -11.19 -8.77 19.16
CA GLY A 48 -12.59 -8.77 19.56
C GLY A 48 -13.58 -9.15 18.46
N ILE A 49 -13.11 -9.44 17.24
CA ILE A 49 -13.96 -9.76 16.09
C ILE A 49 -14.20 -11.27 16.02
N ASN A 50 -15.45 -11.67 15.86
CA ASN A 50 -15.82 -13.05 15.61
C ASN A 50 -15.78 -13.37 14.11
N PHE A 51 -14.65 -13.90 13.64
CA PHE A 51 -14.46 -14.31 12.24
C PHE A 51 -15.25 -15.56 11.82
N THR A 52 -16.04 -16.18 12.69
CA THR A 52 -17.01 -17.20 12.24
C THR A 52 -18.28 -16.58 11.63
N LEU A 53 -18.51 -15.28 11.89
CA LEU A 53 -19.61 -14.54 11.28
C LEU A 53 -19.36 -14.29 9.80
N THR A 54 -20.43 -14.06 9.04
CA THR A 54 -20.35 -13.75 7.61
C THR A 54 -21.36 -12.68 7.23
N GLY A 55 -21.22 -12.10 6.04
CA GLY A 55 -22.17 -11.12 5.51
C GLY A 55 -22.32 -9.88 6.40
N ASN A 56 -23.58 -9.51 6.70
CA ASN A 56 -23.89 -8.30 7.42
C ASN A 56 -23.45 -8.33 8.89
N ASP A 57 -23.46 -9.50 9.53
CA ASP A 57 -23.11 -9.63 10.94
C ASP A 57 -21.62 -9.33 11.15
N LEU A 58 -20.75 -9.92 10.31
CA LEU A 58 -19.32 -9.61 10.32
C LEU A 58 -19.05 -8.15 9.95
N LYS A 59 -19.78 -7.62 8.97
CA LYS A 59 -19.68 -6.19 8.58
C LYS A 59 -20.01 -5.29 9.76
N GLN A 60 -21.04 -5.61 10.55
CA GLN A 60 -21.45 -4.81 11.70
C GLN A 60 -20.36 -4.80 12.78
N GLU A 61 -19.78 -5.94 13.13
CA GLU A 61 -18.69 -6.00 14.11
C GLU A 61 -17.48 -5.19 13.66
N LEU A 62 -17.05 -5.34 12.40
CA LEU A 62 -15.95 -4.57 11.83
C LEU A 62 -16.25 -3.07 11.80
N SER A 63 -17.48 -2.69 11.46
CA SER A 63 -17.90 -1.28 11.43
C SER A 63 -17.87 -0.67 12.83
N LEU A 64 -18.35 -1.39 13.85
CA LEU A 64 -18.31 -0.94 15.24
C LEU A 64 -16.88 -0.80 15.74
N LEU A 65 -15.99 -1.75 15.40
CA LEU A 65 -14.57 -1.66 15.73
C LEU A 65 -13.96 -0.39 15.13
N ILE A 66 -14.19 -0.13 13.84
CA ILE A 66 -13.66 1.08 13.18
C ILE A 66 -14.21 2.35 13.84
N ILE A 67 -15.54 2.44 14.05
CA ILE A 67 -16.17 3.63 14.66
C ILE A 67 -15.61 3.91 16.06
N THR A 68 -15.39 2.87 16.86
CA THR A 68 -14.93 3.01 18.24
C THR A 68 -13.44 3.27 18.37
N THR A 69 -12.63 2.81 17.40
CA THR A 69 -11.16 2.91 17.46
C THR A 69 -10.59 4.04 16.62
N HIS A 70 -11.33 4.55 15.63
CA HIS A 70 -10.86 5.61 14.74
C HIS A 70 -10.99 6.98 15.42
N THR A 71 -9.89 7.44 16.01
CA THR A 71 -9.81 8.73 16.71
C THR A 71 -9.11 9.83 15.91
N ASN A 72 -8.21 9.45 14.99
CA ASN A 72 -7.47 10.39 14.15
C ASN A 72 -8.24 10.73 12.87
N ILE A 73 -9.11 11.73 12.96
CA ILE A 73 -9.91 12.20 11.83
C ILE A 73 -9.13 13.31 11.12
N LEU A 74 -8.84 13.10 9.83
CA LEU A 74 -8.24 14.11 8.98
C LEU A 74 -9.34 14.86 8.23
N PRO A 75 -9.52 16.17 8.45
CA PRO A 75 -10.44 16.96 7.65
C PRO A 75 -9.92 17.12 6.23
N TYR A 76 -10.82 17.43 5.29
CA TYR A 76 -10.41 17.69 3.91
C TYR A 76 -9.43 18.87 3.83
N THR A 77 -9.68 19.98 4.53
CA THR A 77 -8.71 21.08 4.66
C THR A 77 -8.74 21.61 6.09
N SER A 78 -7.57 21.88 6.68
CA SER A 78 -7.45 22.57 7.97
C SER A 78 -6.17 23.39 8.05
N SER A 79 -6.24 24.50 8.79
CA SER A 79 -5.07 25.33 9.13
C SER A 79 -4.62 25.14 10.59
N THR A 80 -5.35 24.36 11.38
CA THR A 80 -5.15 24.23 12.83
C THR A 80 -4.76 22.83 13.28
N MET A 81 -4.94 21.82 12.42
CA MET A 81 -4.58 20.43 12.67
C MET A 81 -4.18 19.75 11.35
N PRO A 82 -3.47 18.60 11.39
CA PRO A 82 -3.14 17.86 10.18
C PRO A 82 -4.38 17.52 9.37
N ASP A 83 -4.28 17.69 8.05
CA ASP A 83 -5.37 17.45 7.11
C ASP A 83 -4.96 16.48 5.98
N VAL A 84 -5.83 16.30 4.99
CA VAL A 84 -5.50 15.42 3.85
C VAL A 84 -4.31 15.93 3.04
N TRP A 85 -4.06 17.24 2.91
CA TRP A 85 -2.85 17.72 2.23
C TRP A 85 -1.59 17.20 2.92
N ASP A 86 -1.57 17.26 4.26
CA ASP A 86 -0.43 16.82 5.05
C ASP A 86 -0.22 15.30 4.95
N ALA A 87 -1.31 14.53 4.94
CA ALA A 87 -1.24 13.08 4.72
C ALA A 87 -0.63 12.74 3.36
N LEU A 88 -1.11 13.36 2.27
CA LEU A 88 -0.63 13.05 0.92
C LEU A 88 0.82 13.46 0.68
N LYS A 89 1.29 14.53 1.35
CA LYS A 89 2.71 14.91 1.35
C LYS A 89 3.62 13.86 1.98
N GLN A 90 3.08 12.89 2.71
CA GLN A 90 3.82 11.81 3.35
C GLN A 90 3.55 10.45 2.70
N SER A 91 2.31 10.17 2.30
CA SER A 91 1.92 8.87 1.73
C SER A 91 2.33 8.70 0.27
N ASP A 92 2.37 9.79 -0.50
CA ASP A 92 2.54 9.76 -1.96
C ASP A 92 3.91 10.30 -2.39
N LEU A 93 4.90 10.28 -1.49
CA LEU A 93 6.27 10.68 -1.81
C LEU A 93 6.83 9.85 -2.96
N ASP A 94 7.55 10.51 -3.87
CA ASP A 94 8.33 9.81 -4.89
C ASP A 94 9.52 9.07 -4.24
N PRO A 95 9.62 7.73 -4.39
CA PRO A 95 10.72 6.96 -3.83
C PRO A 95 12.11 7.41 -4.30
N ALA A 96 12.21 8.01 -5.49
CA ALA A 96 13.46 8.53 -6.01
C ALA A 96 13.82 9.93 -5.44
N ASN A 97 12.81 10.72 -5.04
CA ASN A 97 12.99 12.06 -4.49
C ASN A 97 11.85 12.43 -3.52
N SER A 98 12.13 12.37 -2.21
CA SER A 98 11.17 12.72 -1.14
C SER A 98 10.83 14.23 -1.03
N GLY A 99 11.40 15.06 -1.90
CA GLY A 99 10.94 16.43 -2.15
C GLY A 99 9.66 16.49 -2.98
N ASN A 100 9.38 15.44 -3.75
CA ASN A 100 8.24 15.37 -4.65
C ASN A 100 7.17 14.38 -4.16
N VAL A 101 5.94 14.59 -4.63
CA VAL A 101 4.87 13.60 -4.63
C VAL A 101 4.67 13.03 -6.03
N LEU A 102 4.19 11.79 -6.10
CA LEU A 102 3.71 11.15 -7.33
C LEU A 102 2.31 11.68 -7.67
N LEU A 103 2.13 12.10 -8.92
CA LEU A 103 0.82 12.53 -9.42
C LEU A 103 0.09 11.33 -10.04
N ILE A 104 -1.12 11.06 -9.59
CA ILE A 104 -1.97 10.05 -10.22
C ILE A 104 -2.27 10.47 -11.67
N TYR A 105 -2.17 9.51 -12.58
CA TYR A 105 -2.23 9.69 -14.04
C TYR A 105 -1.08 10.49 -14.67
N GLY A 106 -0.06 10.89 -13.91
CA GLY A 106 1.17 11.47 -14.45
C GLY A 106 2.12 10.41 -15.01
N TRP A 107 2.89 10.75 -16.04
CA TRP A 107 3.82 9.79 -16.67
C TRP A 107 5.13 10.38 -17.23
N ASN A 108 5.27 11.69 -17.41
CA ASN A 108 6.47 12.28 -18.01
C ASN A 108 6.91 13.56 -17.32
N ASP A 109 8.13 13.61 -16.78
CA ASP A 109 8.72 14.81 -16.16
C ASP A 109 9.73 15.53 -17.08
N THR A 110 9.91 15.06 -18.33
CA THR A 110 11.04 15.47 -19.19
C THR A 110 10.66 16.48 -20.28
N ASP A 111 9.37 16.77 -20.45
CA ASP A 111 8.89 17.75 -21.42
C ASP A 111 8.45 19.06 -20.73
N ALA A 112 7.83 19.97 -21.48
CA ALA A 112 7.33 21.25 -20.96
C ALA A 112 5.82 21.22 -20.64
N ILE A 113 5.19 20.05 -20.67
CA ILE A 113 3.74 19.85 -20.55
C ILE A 113 3.40 19.44 -19.11
N VAL A 114 3.13 20.44 -18.27
CA VAL A 114 2.83 20.23 -16.84
C VAL A 114 1.65 19.27 -16.55
N ASP A 115 0.73 19.11 -17.50
CA ASP A 115 -0.46 18.25 -17.40
C ASP A 115 -0.14 16.73 -17.43
N ASN A 116 1.07 16.35 -17.87
CA ASN A 116 1.51 14.96 -17.92
C ASN A 116 2.64 14.63 -16.94
N ASP A 117 3.10 15.62 -16.15
CA ASP A 117 4.10 15.46 -15.10
C ASP A 117 3.78 14.23 -14.23
N ARG A 118 4.78 13.37 -14.06
CA ARG A 118 4.71 12.21 -13.16
C ARG A 118 4.91 12.62 -11.71
N THR A 119 5.70 13.66 -11.47
CA THR A 119 6.03 14.14 -10.12
C THR A 119 5.86 15.64 -9.99
N ARG A 120 5.65 16.11 -8.76
CA ARG A 120 5.61 17.54 -8.44
C ARG A 120 6.16 17.78 -7.05
N ASP A 121 6.82 18.92 -6.83
CA ASP A 121 7.25 19.33 -5.50
C ASP A 121 6.06 19.27 -4.53
N LYS A 122 6.25 18.61 -3.39
CA LYS A 122 5.18 18.37 -2.41
C LYS A 122 4.61 19.66 -1.82
N ASN A 123 5.34 20.76 -1.88
CA ASN A 123 4.91 22.08 -1.44
C ASN A 123 4.20 22.88 -2.54
N LEU A 124 4.23 22.44 -3.81
CA LEU A 124 3.42 23.02 -4.90
C LEU A 124 1.98 22.48 -4.90
N SER A 125 1.37 22.33 -3.72
CA SER A 125 -0.07 22.07 -3.60
C SER A 125 -0.86 23.35 -3.84
N CYS A 126 -2.06 23.23 -4.41
CA CYS A 126 -2.90 24.40 -4.64
C CYS A 126 -3.79 24.75 -3.44
N HIS A 127 -3.67 26.00 -2.98
CA HIS A 127 -4.47 26.60 -1.89
C HIS A 127 -5.16 27.90 -2.33
N THR A 128 -5.24 28.12 -3.64
CA THR A 128 -5.69 29.36 -4.27
C THR A 128 -6.65 29.04 -5.43
N SER A 129 -7.25 30.06 -6.05
CA SER A 129 -8.12 29.88 -7.23
C SER A 129 -7.38 29.55 -8.52
N SER A 130 -6.09 29.91 -8.63
CA SER A 130 -5.22 29.54 -9.75
C SER A 130 -4.23 28.46 -9.33
N CYS A 131 -4.29 27.32 -10.02
CA CYS A 131 -3.59 26.09 -9.67
C CYS A 131 -2.73 25.55 -10.82
N THR A 132 -2.49 26.33 -11.88
CA THR A 132 -1.64 25.91 -13.00
C THR A 132 -0.24 25.52 -12.51
N GLY A 133 0.22 24.33 -12.87
CA GLY A 133 1.52 23.81 -12.43
C GLY A 133 1.56 23.43 -10.94
N LYS A 134 0.41 23.36 -10.27
CA LYS A 134 0.28 22.88 -8.90
C LYS A 134 -0.55 21.60 -8.88
N TRP A 135 -0.35 20.80 -7.84
CA TRP A 135 -1.15 19.61 -7.63
C TRP A 135 -2.37 19.91 -6.75
N VAL A 136 -3.46 19.23 -7.06
CA VAL A 136 -4.71 19.22 -6.28
C VAL A 136 -4.99 17.81 -5.79
N ARG A 137 -6.09 17.65 -5.04
CA ARG A 137 -6.55 16.35 -4.55
C ARG A 137 -7.58 15.78 -5.50
N GLU A 138 -7.25 14.65 -6.10
CA GLU A 138 -8.15 13.84 -6.89
C GLU A 138 -8.92 12.88 -6.00
N HIS A 139 -10.24 12.88 -6.13
CA HIS A 139 -11.08 11.82 -5.58
C HIS A 139 -11.04 10.62 -6.53
N THR A 140 -10.30 9.57 -6.20
CA THR A 140 -10.16 8.38 -7.08
C THR A 140 -11.51 7.78 -7.44
N TYR A 141 -12.50 7.85 -6.54
CA TYR A 141 -13.91 7.70 -6.87
C TYR A 141 -14.62 9.06 -6.86
N PRO A 142 -15.18 9.55 -7.99
CA PRO A 142 -15.79 10.88 -8.05
C PRO A 142 -16.92 11.03 -7.03
N ARG A 143 -16.84 12.09 -6.21
CA ARG A 143 -17.81 12.35 -5.13
C ARG A 143 -19.26 12.40 -5.59
N SER A 144 -19.49 12.95 -6.78
CA SER A 144 -20.81 13.09 -7.39
C SER A 144 -21.46 11.75 -7.77
N LEU A 145 -20.69 10.67 -7.84
CA LEU A 145 -21.20 9.31 -8.08
C LEU A 145 -21.52 8.57 -6.77
N GLY A 146 -21.20 9.15 -5.61
CA GLY A 146 -21.64 8.62 -4.31
C GLY A 146 -23.15 8.69 -4.17
N THR A 147 -23.74 7.73 -3.45
CA THR A 147 -25.16 7.75 -3.09
C THR A 147 -25.30 7.61 -1.56
N PRO A 148 -25.51 8.71 -0.81
CA PRO A 148 -25.57 10.10 -1.25
C PRO A 148 -24.20 10.64 -1.72
N ASN A 149 -24.19 11.85 -2.32
CA ASN A 149 -22.94 12.52 -2.72
C ASN A 149 -21.97 12.57 -1.53
N LEU A 150 -20.71 12.20 -1.76
CA LEU A 150 -19.72 12.05 -0.69
C LEU A 150 -19.32 13.38 -0.03
N GLY A 151 -19.54 14.52 -0.67
CA GLY A 151 -19.21 15.83 -0.10
C GLY A 151 -17.72 16.01 0.18
N PHE A 152 -17.36 16.87 1.14
CA PHE A 152 -15.97 17.08 1.57
C PHE A 152 -15.73 16.67 3.03
N GLU A 153 -16.66 15.93 3.60
CA GLU A 153 -16.61 15.51 5.00
C GLU A 153 -16.78 13.99 5.07
N ASN A 154 -16.36 13.39 6.17
CA ASN A 154 -16.49 11.94 6.40
C ASN A 154 -15.89 11.15 5.23
N ALA A 155 -16.69 10.33 4.54
CA ALA A 155 -16.26 9.55 3.38
C ALA A 155 -15.70 10.41 2.23
N GLY A 156 -16.12 11.68 2.11
CA GLY A 156 -15.58 12.62 1.12
C GLY A 156 -14.21 13.20 1.49
N ALA A 157 -13.81 13.11 2.76
CA ALA A 157 -12.49 13.52 3.25
C ALA A 157 -11.54 12.32 3.47
N ASP A 158 -11.97 11.10 3.14
CA ASP A 158 -11.16 9.91 3.37
C ASP A 158 -9.87 9.95 2.52
N ALA A 159 -8.74 10.08 3.21
CA ALA A 159 -7.41 10.14 2.59
C ALA A 159 -7.10 8.90 1.73
N HIS A 160 -7.70 7.74 2.02
CA HIS A 160 -7.49 6.53 1.22
C HIS A 160 -8.00 6.66 -0.22
N HIS A 161 -9.00 7.51 -0.45
CA HIS A 161 -9.57 7.77 -1.77
C HIS A 161 -9.09 9.08 -2.41
N LEU A 162 -8.11 9.74 -1.78
CA LEU A 162 -7.55 10.99 -2.28
C LEU A 162 -6.12 10.79 -2.75
N ARG A 163 -5.76 11.35 -3.90
CA ARG A 163 -4.39 11.28 -4.44
C ARG A 163 -3.96 12.63 -5.02
N PRO A 164 -2.66 12.97 -4.97
CA PRO A 164 -2.14 14.12 -5.70
C PRO A 164 -2.36 13.96 -7.19
N ILE A 165 -2.76 15.01 -7.89
CA ILE A 165 -2.95 15.05 -9.35
C ILE A 165 -2.59 16.45 -9.85
N ASP A 166 -2.15 16.60 -11.09
CA ASP A 166 -2.05 17.93 -11.69
C ASP A 166 -3.46 18.57 -11.81
N ASP A 167 -3.56 19.87 -11.54
CA ASP A 167 -4.84 20.59 -11.62
C ASP A 167 -5.52 20.49 -13.00
N SER A 168 -4.75 20.60 -14.08
CA SER A 168 -5.28 20.51 -15.44
C SER A 168 -5.79 19.09 -15.74
N ARG A 169 -5.00 18.08 -15.33
CA ARG A 169 -5.36 16.68 -15.48
C ARG A 169 -6.62 16.34 -14.69
N ASN A 170 -6.75 16.86 -13.49
CA ASN A 170 -7.94 16.70 -12.65
C ASN A 170 -9.19 17.30 -13.32
N GLY A 171 -9.05 18.49 -13.89
CA GLY A 171 -10.13 19.14 -14.64
C GLY A 171 -10.59 18.32 -15.84
N THR A 172 -9.65 17.75 -16.60
CA THR A 172 -9.98 16.89 -17.75
C THR A 172 -10.59 15.54 -17.33
N ARG A 173 -10.12 14.96 -16.21
CA ARG A 173 -10.71 13.74 -15.63
C ARG A 173 -12.17 13.96 -15.25
N SER A 174 -12.47 15.09 -14.60
CA SER A 174 -13.83 15.48 -14.20
C SER A 174 -14.52 14.40 -13.33
N ASN A 175 -15.83 14.21 -13.46
CA ASN A 175 -16.58 13.15 -12.78
C ASN A 175 -16.77 11.89 -13.64
N ASN A 176 -15.94 11.70 -14.66
CA ASN A 176 -16.07 10.59 -15.58
C ASN A 176 -15.81 9.25 -14.88
N LYS A 177 -16.60 8.24 -15.25
CA LYS A 177 -16.36 6.86 -14.83
C LYS A 177 -15.11 6.33 -15.54
N PHE A 178 -14.33 5.52 -14.83
CA PHE A 178 -13.28 4.76 -15.48
C PHE A 178 -13.88 3.81 -16.51
N THR A 179 -13.16 3.66 -17.62
CA THR A 179 -13.48 2.71 -18.68
C THR A 179 -12.24 1.89 -18.99
N ALA A 180 -12.42 0.74 -19.64
CA ALA A 180 -11.30 0.00 -20.18
C ALA A 180 -10.62 0.83 -21.26
N GLY A 181 -9.30 1.00 -21.15
CA GLY A 181 -8.47 1.66 -22.15
C GLY A 181 -7.57 0.67 -22.87
N SER A 182 -7.14 1.02 -24.08
CA SER A 182 -6.04 0.35 -24.78
C SER A 182 -4.98 1.40 -25.16
N GLY A 183 -3.71 1.07 -24.94
CA GLY A 183 -2.60 2.00 -25.13
C GLY A 183 -1.32 1.46 -24.50
N ARG A 184 -0.17 1.93 -24.96
CA ARG A 184 1.12 1.60 -24.34
C ARG A 184 1.31 2.48 -23.11
N LEU A 185 1.50 1.87 -21.94
CA LEU A 185 2.06 2.56 -20.77
C LEU A 185 3.51 2.90 -21.15
N VAL A 186 3.79 4.19 -21.36
CA VAL A 186 5.13 4.68 -21.73
C VAL A 186 5.94 4.87 -20.46
#